data_AF-E9UWA0-F1
#
_entry.id   AF-E9UWA0-F1
#
_cell.length_a   1.000
_cell.length_b   1.000
_cell.length_c   1.000
_cell.angle_alpha   90.00
_cell.angle_beta   90.00
_cell.angle_gamma   90.00
#
_symmetry.space_group_name_H-M   'P 1'
#
loop_
_entity.id
_entity.type
_entity.pdbx_description
1 polymer ?
#
loop_
_entity_poly.entity_id
_entity_poly.type
_entity_poly.pdbx_seq_one_letter_code
_entity_poly.pdbx_strand_id
1 'polypeptide(L)'
;MVDEKLCRFPGCPLPAAVSESGSGRPPEYCDDPAHNRAAAWRERKRLQRLAESRPPEETARPVQAAQQRAAEITTQLTQLADRFLDQLPKALEELRTLGDLTAAEAQIATVQSEAQEQIAAATARARPRRAGHALANRSDRGPCRAARRLRSRNNQTDPQRVLSALPQQRIPTDSIEFGESTIN
;
A
#
# COMPACT_ATOMS: atom_id res chain seq x y z
N MET A 1 50.85 42.47 1.03
CA MET A 1 50.68 41.66 -0.20
C MET A 1 50.66 42.65 -1.36
N VAL A 2 51.64 42.57 -2.27
CA VAL A 2 51.67 43.42 -3.46
C VAL A 2 50.55 42.93 -4.37
N ASP A 3 49.59 43.80 -4.66
CA ASP A 3 48.45 43.48 -5.54
C ASP A 3 48.98 43.42 -6.98
N GLU A 4 49.25 42.21 -7.45
CA GLU A 4 49.84 41.95 -8.77
C GLU A 4 48.78 42.17 -9.84
N LYS A 5 48.73 43.40 -10.36
CA LYS A 5 47.78 43.78 -11.40
C LYS A 5 48.20 43.18 -12.73
N LEU A 6 47.25 42.64 -13.48
CA LEU A 6 47.47 42.15 -14.84
C LEU A 6 47.83 43.29 -15.79
N CYS A 7 48.60 42.97 -16.83
CA CYS A 7 48.94 43.89 -17.91
C CYS A 7 47.66 44.47 -18.55
N ARG A 8 47.60 45.80 -18.68
CA ARG A 8 46.46 46.50 -19.27
C ARG A 8 46.43 46.48 -20.82
N PHE A 9 47.32 45.73 -21.45
CA PHE A 9 47.32 45.53 -22.89
C PHE A 9 46.20 44.54 -23.29
N PRO A 10 45.35 44.85 -24.28
CA PRO A 10 44.24 43.97 -24.65
C PRO A 10 44.74 42.59 -25.09
N GLY A 11 44.32 41.54 -24.38
CA GLY A 11 44.67 40.15 -24.68
C GLY A 11 45.97 39.64 -24.06
N CYS A 12 46.67 40.44 -23.23
CA CYS A 12 47.85 39.98 -22.52
C CYS A 12 47.46 39.35 -21.16
N PRO A 13 47.83 38.09 -20.88
CA PRO A 13 47.59 37.46 -19.58
C PRO A 13 48.73 37.64 -18.57
N LEU A 14 49.82 38.32 -18.95
CA LEU A 14 50.99 38.50 -18.09
C LEU A 14 50.72 39.52 -16.97
N PRO A 15 51.35 39.35 -15.79
CA PRO A 15 51.32 40.37 -14.75
C PRO A 15 52.00 41.66 -15.22
N ALA A 16 51.58 42.79 -14.67
CA ALA A 16 52.29 44.04 -14.84
C ALA A 16 53.68 43.95 -14.19
N ALA A 17 54.62 44.74 -14.70
CA ALA A 17 56.00 44.75 -14.23
C ALA A 17 56.08 44.99 -12.72
N VAL A 18 57.14 44.49 -12.09
CA VAL A 18 57.35 44.71 -10.66
C VAL A 18 57.87 46.14 -10.47
N SER A 19 57.32 46.89 -9.51
CA SER A 19 57.89 48.19 -9.15
C SER A 19 59.23 47.99 -8.42
N GLU A 20 60.36 48.26 -9.08
CA GLU A 20 61.71 48.10 -8.49
C GLU A 20 61.95 49.07 -7.33
N SER A 21 61.39 50.26 -7.40
CA SER A 21 61.39 51.25 -6.32
C SER A 21 60.01 51.23 -5.65
N GLY A 22 59.90 50.65 -4.45
CA GLY A 22 58.66 50.59 -3.66
C GLY A 22 58.00 51.94 -3.32
N SER A 23 58.55 53.06 -3.82
CA SER A 23 57.95 54.39 -3.84
C SER A 23 57.68 54.82 -5.30
N GLY A 24 56.48 54.52 -5.81
CA GLY A 24 56.07 54.93 -7.16
C GLY A 24 54.68 54.46 -7.54
N ARG A 25 54.12 55.05 -8.60
CA ARG A 25 52.89 54.55 -9.23
C ARG A 25 53.19 53.16 -9.82
N PRO A 26 52.48 52.09 -9.42
CA PRO A 26 52.70 50.77 -9.99
C PRO A 26 52.60 50.81 -11.52
N PRO A 27 53.50 50.15 -12.25
CA PRO A 27 53.42 50.08 -13.71
C PRO A 27 52.12 49.37 -14.12
N GLU A 28 51.54 49.80 -15.24
CA GLU A 28 50.26 49.28 -15.74
C GLU A 28 50.44 48.16 -16.78
N TYR A 29 51.67 47.91 -17.23
CA TYR A 29 52.02 47.00 -18.32
C TYR A 29 53.16 46.08 -17.88
N CYS A 30 53.34 44.95 -18.57
CA CYS A 30 54.44 44.02 -18.34
C CYS A 30 55.75 44.56 -18.95
N ASP A 31 56.86 43.83 -18.76
CA ASP A 31 58.19 44.22 -19.24
C ASP A 31 58.38 44.13 -20.78
N ASP A 32 57.32 43.85 -21.53
CA ASP A 32 57.37 43.85 -22.99
C ASP A 32 57.37 45.29 -23.54
N PRO A 33 58.39 45.71 -24.32
CA PRO A 33 58.44 47.06 -24.90
C PRO A 33 57.26 47.37 -25.86
N ALA A 34 56.61 46.36 -26.43
CA ALA A 34 55.41 46.52 -27.24
C ALA A 34 54.16 46.84 -26.39
N HIS A 35 54.15 46.50 -25.11
CA HIS A 35 53.01 46.72 -24.21
C HIS A 35 53.14 48.06 -23.50
N ASN A 36 52.71 49.10 -24.19
CA ASN A 36 52.64 50.46 -23.64
C ASN A 36 51.27 51.09 -23.90
N ARG A 37 50.99 52.22 -23.25
CA ARG A 37 49.70 52.91 -23.35
C ARG A 37 49.32 53.29 -24.78
N ALA A 38 50.30 53.72 -25.60
CA ALA A 38 50.06 54.12 -26.97
C ALA A 38 49.74 52.90 -27.86
N ALA A 39 50.49 51.81 -27.72
CA ALA A 39 50.24 50.56 -28.42
C ALA A 39 48.89 49.95 -28.02
N ALA A 40 48.60 49.92 -26.72
CA ALA A 40 47.31 49.45 -26.20
C ALA A 40 46.14 50.31 -26.72
N TRP A 41 46.31 51.63 -26.86
CA TRP A 41 45.30 52.49 -27.46
C TRP A 41 45.11 52.20 -28.95
N ARG A 42 46.19 52.06 -29.72
CA ARG A 42 46.12 51.70 -31.15
C ARG A 42 45.46 50.34 -31.34
N GLU A 43 45.79 49.36 -30.51
CA GLU A 43 45.21 48.02 -30.59
C GLU A 43 43.73 48.02 -30.22
N ARG A 44 43.33 48.72 -29.14
CA ARG A 44 41.90 48.93 -28.85
C ARG A 44 41.18 49.61 -30.00
N LYS A 45 41.79 50.60 -30.66
CA LYS A 45 41.19 51.27 -31.82
C LYS A 45 41.12 50.36 -33.04
N ARG A 46 42.09 49.46 -33.23
CA ARG A 46 42.08 48.43 -34.27
C ARG A 46 40.94 47.43 -34.03
N LEU A 47 40.82 46.90 -32.82
CA LEU A 47 39.76 45.98 -32.41
C LEU A 47 38.38 46.62 -32.51
N GLN A 48 38.26 47.90 -32.14
CA GLN A 48 37.02 48.65 -32.32
C GLN A 48 36.62 48.75 -33.79
N ARG A 49 37.55 49.11 -34.70
CA ARG A 49 37.28 49.15 -36.14
C ARG A 49 36.93 47.77 -36.72
N LEU A 50 37.57 46.72 -36.24
CA LEU A 50 37.24 45.33 -36.60
C LEU A 50 35.83 44.94 -36.14
N ALA A 51 35.43 45.37 -34.95
CA ALA A 51 34.06 45.15 -34.45
C ALA A 51 33.02 45.98 -35.21
N GLU A 52 33.34 47.22 -35.59
CA GLU A 52 32.47 48.11 -36.38
C GLU A 52 32.33 47.67 -37.84
N SER A 53 33.35 47.01 -38.40
CA SER A 53 33.32 46.44 -39.76
C SER A 53 32.64 45.08 -39.84
N ARG A 54 32.37 44.44 -38.71
CA ARG A 54 31.57 43.21 -38.66
C ARG A 54 30.10 43.57 -38.94
N PRO A 55 29.42 42.89 -39.89
CA PRO A 55 28.01 43.16 -40.15
C PRO A 55 27.17 42.91 -38.88
N PRO A 56 26.18 43.76 -38.59
CA PRO A 56 25.36 43.67 -37.38
C PRO A 56 24.58 42.35 -37.28
N GLU A 57 24.35 41.66 -38.41
CA GLU A 57 23.78 40.31 -38.45
C GLU A 57 24.64 39.29 -37.67
N GLU A 58 25.96 39.33 -37.83
CA GLU A 58 26.87 38.32 -37.24
C GLU A 58 26.96 38.46 -35.72
N THR A 59 26.83 39.68 -35.18
CA THR A 59 26.78 39.92 -33.73
C THR A 59 25.38 39.73 -33.14
N ALA A 60 24.31 40.00 -33.90
CA ALA A 60 22.93 39.79 -33.47
C ALA A 60 22.55 38.30 -33.41
N ARG A 61 23.03 37.47 -34.33
CA ARG A 61 22.73 36.04 -34.40
C ARG A 61 23.00 35.25 -33.11
N PRO A 62 24.18 35.33 -32.45
CA PRO A 62 24.42 34.60 -31.20
C PRO A 62 23.52 35.10 -30.06
N VAL A 63 23.22 36.39 -29.99
CA VAL A 63 22.33 36.96 -28.98
C VAL A 63 20.88 36.51 -29.21
N GLN A 64 20.42 36.50 -30.47
CA GLN A 64 19.10 36.00 -30.84
C GLN A 64 18.95 34.51 -30.56
N ALA A 65 19.98 33.69 -30.85
CA ALA A 65 19.98 32.27 -30.51
C ALA A 65 19.91 32.03 -28.99
N ALA A 66 20.64 32.83 -28.20
CA ALA A 66 20.56 32.76 -26.74
C ALA A 66 19.17 33.18 -26.21
N GLN A 67 18.58 34.24 -26.78
CA GLN A 67 17.23 34.70 -26.44
C GLN A 67 16.17 33.66 -26.78
N GLN A 68 16.25 33.04 -27.95
CA GLN A 68 15.34 31.98 -28.36
C GLN A 68 15.42 30.78 -27.40
N ARG A 69 16.63 30.34 -27.06
CA ARG A 69 16.82 29.23 -26.11
C ARG A 69 16.28 29.56 -24.72
N ALA A 70 16.48 30.80 -24.26
CA ALA A 70 15.91 31.25 -23.00
C ALA A 70 14.37 31.22 -23.05
N ALA A 71 13.76 31.68 -24.14
CA ALA A 71 12.31 31.61 -24.34
C ALA A 71 11.80 30.15 -24.30
N GLU A 72 12.46 29.24 -25.01
CA GLU A 72 12.12 27.81 -25.01
C GLU A 72 12.16 27.22 -23.59
N ILE A 73 13.20 27.50 -22.82
CA ILE A 73 13.31 27.04 -21.42
C ILE A 73 12.18 27.59 -20.57
N THR A 74 11.86 28.89 -20.71
CA THR A 74 10.76 29.48 -19.94
C THR A 74 9.42 28.84 -20.28
N THR A 75 9.14 28.59 -21.56
CA THR A 75 7.93 27.88 -21.98
C THR A 75 7.86 26.47 -21.42
N GLN A 76 8.98 25.73 -21.43
CA GLN A 76 9.04 24.38 -20.86
C GLN A 76 8.77 24.37 -19.35
N LEU A 77 9.36 25.32 -18.62
CA LEU A 77 9.15 25.45 -17.17
C LEU A 77 7.71 25.80 -16.84
N THR A 78 7.08 26.71 -17.59
CA THR A 78 5.67 27.05 -17.40
C THR A 78 4.78 25.84 -17.66
N GLN A 79 4.99 25.11 -18.76
CA GLN A 79 4.21 23.91 -19.06
C GLN A 79 4.37 22.81 -18.00
N LEU A 80 5.57 22.66 -17.46
CA LEU A 80 5.83 21.71 -16.38
C LEU A 80 5.09 22.12 -15.10
N ALA A 81 5.13 23.41 -14.75
CA ALA A 81 4.42 23.95 -13.60
C ALA A 81 2.90 23.76 -13.75
N ASP A 82 2.34 24.06 -14.92
CA ASP A 82 0.92 23.85 -15.21
C ASP A 82 0.53 22.37 -15.04
N ARG A 83 1.34 21.46 -15.60
CA ARG A 83 1.11 20.02 -15.41
C ARG A 83 1.16 19.63 -13.94
N PHE A 84 2.10 20.14 -13.16
CA PHE A 84 2.15 19.84 -11.72
C PHE A 84 0.93 20.37 -10.98
N LEU A 85 0.49 21.60 -11.29
CA LEU A 85 -0.69 22.21 -10.70
C LEU A 85 -1.98 21.47 -11.08
N ASP A 86 -2.03 20.83 -12.25
CA ASP A 86 -3.15 19.98 -12.68
C ASP A 86 -3.14 18.58 -12.05
N GLN A 87 -1.96 17.99 -11.80
CA GLN A 87 -1.83 16.62 -11.30
C GLN A 87 -1.93 16.54 -9.78
N LEU A 88 -1.39 17.53 -9.06
CA LEU A 88 -1.36 17.51 -7.59
C LEU A 88 -2.77 17.40 -6.96
N PRO A 89 -3.80 18.14 -7.42
CA PRO A 89 -5.15 18.01 -6.88
C PRO A 89 -5.74 16.61 -7.08
N LYS A 90 -5.45 15.95 -8.21
CA LYS A 90 -5.92 14.59 -8.50
C LYS A 90 -5.29 13.58 -7.55
N ALA A 91 -3.98 13.67 -7.35
CA ALA A 91 -3.27 12.84 -6.39
C ALA A 91 -3.77 13.07 -4.95
N LEU A 92 -4.05 14.32 -4.57
CA LEU A 92 -4.64 14.62 -3.27
C LEU A 92 -6.04 14.04 -3.11
N GLU A 93 -6.84 14.01 -4.17
CA GLU A 93 -8.18 13.41 -4.16
C GLU A 93 -8.13 11.89 -4.04
N GLU A 94 -7.18 11.25 -4.73
CA GLU A 94 -6.91 9.81 -4.56
C GLU A 94 -6.49 9.49 -3.11
N LEU A 95 -5.62 10.32 -2.51
CA LEU A 95 -5.21 10.14 -1.11
C LEU A 95 -6.37 10.36 -0.12
N ARG A 96 -7.26 11.32 -0.37
CA ARG A 96 -8.48 11.51 0.43
C ARG A 96 -9.39 10.30 0.36
N THR A 97 -9.60 9.75 -0.85
CA THR A 97 -10.41 8.55 -1.06
C THR A 97 -9.85 7.35 -0.28
N LEU A 98 -8.53 7.18 -0.26
CA LEU A 98 -7.87 6.15 0.56
C LEU A 98 -8.03 6.41 2.07
N GLY A 99 -8.02 7.68 2.47
CA GLY A 99 -8.29 8.10 3.85
C GLY A 99 -9.71 7.74 4.29
N ASP A 100 -10.71 7.99 3.45
CA ASP A 100 -12.11 7.65 3.72
C ASP A 100 -12.34 6.14 3.85
N LEU A 101 -11.67 5.34 3.01
CA LEU A 101 -11.71 3.88 3.12
C LEU A 101 -11.13 3.39 4.45
N THR A 102 -9.98 3.94 4.86
CA THR A 102 -9.34 3.58 6.14
C THR A 102 -10.24 3.94 7.33
N ALA A 103 -10.95 5.08 7.27
CA ALA A 103 -11.92 5.47 8.28
C ALA A 103 -13.14 4.52 8.31
N ALA A 104 -13.65 4.13 7.14
CA ALA A 104 -14.74 3.16 7.03
C ALA A 104 -14.35 1.78 7.60
N GLU A 105 -13.13 1.31 7.34
CA GLU A 105 -12.61 0.06 7.92
C GLU A 105 -12.58 0.09 9.45
N ALA A 106 -12.13 1.21 10.04
CA ALA A 106 -12.13 1.39 11.49
C ALA A 106 -13.56 1.37 12.08
N GLN A 107 -14.53 1.96 11.37
CA GLN A 107 -15.93 1.93 11.78
C GLN A 107 -16.51 0.51 11.70
N ILE A 108 -16.20 -0.25 10.63
CA ILE A 108 -16.61 -1.64 10.50
C ILE A 108 -16.04 -2.49 11.64
N ALA A 109 -14.75 -2.33 11.97
CA ALA A 109 -14.12 -3.05 13.07
C ALA A 109 -14.82 -2.77 14.42
N THR A 110 -15.20 -1.51 14.66
CA THR A 110 -15.97 -1.11 15.83
C THR A 110 -17.33 -1.80 15.87
N VAL A 111 -18.10 -1.71 14.78
CA VAL A 111 -19.42 -2.35 14.67
C VAL A 111 -19.33 -3.87 14.83
N GLN A 112 -18.27 -4.49 14.29
CA GLN A 112 -18.02 -5.93 14.46
C GLN A 112 -17.74 -6.29 15.92
N SER A 113 -16.93 -5.50 16.64
CA SER A 113 -16.68 -5.68 18.06
C SER A 113 -17.98 -5.58 18.87
N GLU A 114 -18.77 -4.54 18.62
CA GLU A 114 -20.07 -4.35 19.26
C GLU A 114 -21.03 -5.51 18.97
N ALA A 115 -21.07 -6.00 17.72
CA ALA A 115 -21.89 -7.15 17.36
C ALA A 115 -21.42 -8.43 18.08
N GLN A 116 -20.11 -8.65 18.19
CA GLN A 116 -19.56 -9.79 18.94
C GLN A 116 -19.94 -9.72 20.42
N GLU A 117 -19.89 -8.53 21.03
CA GLU A 117 -20.34 -8.31 22.41
C GLU A 117 -21.84 -8.57 22.58
N GLN A 118 -22.67 -8.08 21.65
CA GLN A 118 -24.10 -8.33 21.66
C GLN A 118 -24.42 -9.82 21.52
N ILE A 119 -23.72 -10.54 20.63
CA ILE A 119 -23.85 -12.00 20.49
C ILE A 119 -23.39 -12.71 21.77
N ALA A 120 -22.26 -12.31 22.35
CA ALA A 120 -21.78 -12.87 23.61
C ALA A 120 -22.79 -12.65 24.76
N ALA A 121 -23.37 -11.45 24.86
CA ALA A 121 -24.39 -11.12 25.84
C ALA A 121 -25.69 -11.92 25.60
N ALA A 122 -26.17 -12.00 24.36
CA ALA A 122 -27.35 -12.76 24.01
C ALA A 122 -27.17 -14.27 24.26
N THR A 123 -26.00 -14.82 23.89
CA THR A 123 -25.67 -16.23 24.15
C THR A 123 -25.50 -16.50 25.65
N ALA A 124 -24.89 -15.59 26.42
CA ALA A 124 -24.83 -15.69 27.88
C ALA A 124 -26.22 -15.71 28.51
N ARG A 125 -27.15 -14.86 28.05
CA ARG A 125 -28.56 -14.86 28.50
C ARG A 125 -29.31 -16.14 28.07
N ALA A 126 -28.99 -16.70 26.90
CA ALA A 126 -29.64 -17.91 26.39
C ALA A 126 -29.08 -19.21 27.00
N ARG A 127 -27.83 -19.23 27.47
CA ARG A 127 -27.16 -20.42 28.05
C ARG A 127 -27.96 -21.06 29.20
N PRO A 128 -28.43 -20.32 30.23
CA PRO A 128 -29.23 -20.90 31.30
C PRO A 128 -30.54 -21.53 30.80
N ARG A 129 -31.23 -20.85 29.87
CA ARG A 129 -32.49 -21.35 29.27
C ARG A 129 -32.23 -22.67 28.52
N ARG A 130 -31.18 -22.73 27.71
CA ARG A 130 -30.77 -23.95 26.98
C ARG A 130 -30.36 -25.09 27.92
N ALA A 131 -29.61 -24.79 28.97
CA ALA A 131 -29.23 -25.78 29.98
C ALA A 131 -30.45 -26.36 30.71
N GLY A 132 -31.42 -25.51 31.08
CA GLY A 132 -32.69 -25.94 31.66
C GLY A 132 -33.48 -26.87 30.75
N HIS A 133 -33.66 -26.52 29.47
CA HIS A 133 -34.32 -27.38 28.49
C HIS A 133 -33.57 -28.72 28.28
N ALA A 134 -32.24 -28.72 28.29
CA ALA A 134 -31.46 -29.94 28.14
C ALA A 134 -31.59 -30.87 29.35
N LEU A 135 -31.65 -30.33 30.57
CA LEU A 135 -31.90 -31.09 31.79
C LEU A 135 -33.31 -31.69 31.79
N ALA A 136 -34.34 -30.91 31.43
CA ALA A 136 -35.71 -31.37 31.30
C ALA A 136 -35.85 -32.52 30.26
N ASN A 137 -35.25 -32.37 29.09
CA ASN A 137 -35.24 -33.45 28.08
C ASN A 137 -34.50 -34.71 28.56
N ARG A 138 -33.45 -34.57 29.39
CA ARG A 138 -32.75 -35.72 29.98
C ARG A 138 -33.60 -36.41 31.05
N SER A 139 -34.30 -35.66 31.90
CA SER A 139 -35.22 -36.24 32.89
C SER A 139 -36.38 -36.97 32.24
N ASP A 140 -36.88 -36.52 31.09
CA ASP A 140 -37.93 -37.24 30.35
C ASP A 140 -37.42 -38.50 29.65
N ARG A 141 -36.19 -38.48 29.11
CA ARG A 141 -35.60 -39.65 28.41
C ARG A 141 -35.05 -40.73 29.35
N GLY A 142 -34.65 -40.37 30.57
CA GLY A 142 -34.16 -41.27 31.61
C GLY A 142 -35.11 -42.44 31.95
N PRO A 143 -36.37 -42.17 32.36
CA PRO A 143 -37.35 -43.19 32.66
C PRO A 143 -37.71 -44.04 31.43
N CYS A 144 -37.83 -43.43 30.23
CA CYS A 144 -38.05 -44.20 29.00
C CYS A 144 -36.89 -45.14 28.66
N ARG A 145 -35.64 -44.71 28.84
CA ARG A 145 -34.46 -45.57 28.64
C ARG A 145 -34.36 -46.68 29.67
N ALA A 146 -34.62 -46.39 30.96
CA ALA A 146 -34.63 -47.38 32.02
C ALA A 146 -35.72 -48.44 31.79
N ALA A 147 -36.93 -48.01 31.45
CA ALA A 147 -38.04 -48.89 31.09
C ALA A 147 -37.73 -49.77 29.87
N ARG A 148 -37.04 -49.22 28.86
CA ARG A 148 -36.60 -50.00 27.67
C ARG A 148 -35.55 -51.06 28.02
N ARG A 149 -34.60 -50.73 28.92
CA ARG A 149 -33.60 -51.69 29.42
C ARG A 149 -34.25 -52.81 30.24
N LEU A 150 -35.18 -52.47 31.13
CA LEU A 150 -35.92 -53.46 31.92
C LEU A 150 -36.75 -54.40 31.04
N ARG A 151 -37.44 -53.88 30.02
CA ARG A 151 -38.14 -54.71 29.01
C ARG A 151 -37.20 -55.65 28.28
N SER A 152 -36.04 -55.16 27.83
CA SER A 152 -35.03 -55.99 27.18
C SER A 152 -34.49 -57.08 28.12
N ARG A 153 -34.30 -56.77 29.40
CA ARG A 153 -33.81 -57.72 30.41
C ARG A 153 -34.86 -58.79 30.74
N ASN A 154 -36.13 -58.38 30.90
CA ASN A 154 -37.24 -59.30 31.12
C ASN A 154 -37.49 -60.23 29.93
N ASN A 155 -37.31 -59.75 28.70
CA ASN A 155 -37.34 -60.59 27.50
C ASN A 155 -36.13 -61.54 27.37
N GLN A 156 -35.07 -61.33 28.15
CA GLN A 156 -33.85 -62.14 28.12
C GLN A 156 -33.78 -63.18 29.25
N THR A 157 -34.54 -62.98 30.34
CA THR A 157 -34.85 -64.03 31.31
C THR A 157 -35.86 -65.03 30.76
N ASP A 158 -35.31 -66.11 30.21
CA ASP A 158 -35.68 -67.51 30.50
C ASP A 158 -36.71 -68.23 29.60
N PRO A 159 -36.25 -69.04 28.62
CA PRO A 159 -37.09 -70.06 27.97
C PRO A 159 -37.42 -71.26 28.88
N GLN A 160 -36.78 -71.44 30.05
CA GLN A 160 -37.03 -72.59 30.93
C GLN A 160 -38.17 -72.39 31.95
N ARG A 161 -38.62 -71.15 32.21
CA ARG A 161 -39.73 -70.89 33.14
C ARG A 161 -41.12 -71.15 32.55
N VAL A 162 -41.24 -71.26 31.22
CA VAL A 162 -42.52 -71.56 30.55
C VAL A 162 -42.81 -73.07 30.53
N LEU A 163 -41.79 -73.93 30.76
CA LEU A 163 -41.96 -75.39 30.70
C LEU A 163 -42.43 -76.06 32.01
N SER A 164 -42.46 -75.35 33.14
CA SER A 164 -42.77 -75.93 34.46
C SER A 164 -44.17 -75.59 35.01
N ALA A 165 -45.04 -74.96 34.20
CA ALA A 165 -46.39 -74.53 34.63
C ALA A 165 -47.56 -75.09 33.79
N LEU A 166 -47.39 -76.19 33.05
CA LEU A 166 -48.51 -76.87 32.39
C LEU A 166 -49.01 -78.05 33.22
N PRO A 167 -50.26 -78.04 33.72
CA PRO A 167 -50.86 -79.23 34.32
C PRO A 167 -51.14 -80.30 33.27
N GLN A 168 -50.67 -81.52 33.56
CA GLN A 168 -50.94 -82.76 32.82
C GLN A 168 -52.46 -83.04 32.78
N GLN A 169 -53.15 -82.61 31.73
CA GLN A 169 -54.52 -83.03 31.48
C GLN A 169 -54.53 -84.41 30.82
N ARG A 170 -55.11 -85.40 31.51
CA ARG A 170 -55.42 -86.72 30.98
C ARG A 170 -56.40 -86.56 29.82
N ILE A 171 -56.01 -87.04 28.65
CA ILE A 171 -56.90 -87.19 27.50
C ILE A 171 -57.65 -88.52 27.68
N PRO A 172 -59.01 -88.53 27.71
CA PRO A 172 -59.77 -89.78 27.63
C PRO A 172 -59.79 -90.27 26.18
N THR A 173 -59.52 -91.57 26.01
CA THR A 173 -59.71 -92.29 24.76
C THR A 173 -61.19 -92.56 24.56
N ASP A 174 -61.80 -91.99 23.53
CA ASP A 174 -62.84 -92.68 22.78
C ASP A 174 -62.91 -92.16 21.35
N SER A 175 -62.59 -93.08 20.44
CA SER A 175 -63.27 -93.37 19.17
C SER A 175 -64.00 -92.22 18.48
N ILE A 176 -63.62 -91.89 17.24
CA ILE A 176 -64.49 -91.93 16.05
C ILE A 176 -63.68 -91.54 14.79
N GLU A 177 -63.53 -92.57 13.96
CA GLU A 177 -63.62 -92.61 12.49
C GLU A 177 -62.64 -91.82 11.60
N PHE A 178 -61.75 -92.62 11.00
CA PHE A 178 -61.16 -92.42 9.69
C PHE A 178 -62.23 -92.09 8.65
N GLY A 179 -62.12 -90.91 8.04
CA GLY A 179 -62.72 -90.57 6.76
C GLY A 179 -61.62 -90.09 5.83
N GLU A 180 -61.30 -90.90 4.82
CA GLU A 180 -60.47 -90.58 3.68
C GLU A 180 -60.92 -89.27 3.00
N SER A 181 -59.99 -88.49 2.44
CA SER A 181 -60.05 -88.09 1.02
C SER A 181 -58.98 -87.05 0.67
N THR A 182 -57.99 -87.52 -0.09
CA THR A 182 -57.52 -86.96 -1.37
C THR A 182 -56.92 -85.54 -1.41
N ILE A 183 -55.59 -85.52 -1.34
CA ILE A 183 -54.62 -84.92 -2.29
C ILE A 183 -55.23 -84.10 -3.45
N ASN A 184 -54.94 -82.79 -3.47
CA ASN A 184 -54.20 -82.14 -4.56
C ASN A 184 -53.58 -80.81 -4.09
#